data_AF-A0A976KAR3-F1
#
_entry.id   AF-A0A976KAR3-F1
#
_cell.length_a   1.000
_cell.length_b   1.000
_cell.length_c   1.000
_cell.angle_alpha   90.00
_cell.angle_beta   90.00
_cell.angle_gamma   90.00
#
_symmetry.space_group_name_H-M   'P 1'
#
loop_
_entity.id
_entity.type
_entity.pdbx_description
1 polymer ?
#
loop_
_entity_poly.entity_id
_entity_poly.type
_entity_poly.pdbx_seq_one_letter_code
_entity_poly.pdbx_strand_id
1 'polypeptide(L)'
;MSKEGLSRQAYEPVPEGQSYEPFVPASQSPAEFTFKAILAGILFGIIFGAANAYLGLRVGLTISTSIPVAVITVAVFKMLQKIAVSSSLLEANMSQTVGSASSSVASGVIFTLPALFLWNLDPTLLQMTLLAMCGGLLGVLFMVPLRRFLIVKEHGYLPYPEGTACAEVLVASEVGGGKARNVFRGLGVGAAMKFLVGWMHAIPDDIHVRVPFLRKG
;
A
#
# COMPACT_ATOMS: atom_id res chain seq x y z
N MET A 1 1.80 -13.67 21.02
CA MET A 1 1.39 -12.41 20.33
C MET A 1 0.63 -11.55 21.32
N SER A 2 1.00 -10.29 21.48
CA SER A 2 0.24 -9.34 22.32
C SER A 2 -1.17 -9.19 21.78
N LYS A 3 -2.19 -9.30 22.64
CA LYS A 3 -3.61 -9.16 22.26
C LYS A 3 -4.05 -7.70 22.09
N GLU A 4 -3.14 -6.74 22.28
CA GLU A 4 -3.48 -5.31 22.34
C GLU A 4 -3.15 -4.51 21.06
N GLY A 5 -2.46 -5.11 20.08
CA GLY A 5 -2.04 -4.45 18.84
C GLY A 5 -0.56 -4.04 18.85
N LEU A 6 -0.19 -3.00 18.11
CA LEU A 6 1.16 -2.45 18.13
C LEU A 6 1.47 -1.79 19.49
N SER A 7 2.70 -1.97 19.99
CA SER A 7 3.15 -1.32 21.22
C SER A 7 3.40 0.17 21.01
N ARG A 8 3.40 0.98 22.08
CA ARG A 8 3.71 2.42 21.98
C ARG A 8 5.10 2.70 21.42
N GLN A 9 6.05 1.80 21.68
CA GLN A 9 7.42 1.88 21.14
C GLN A 9 7.49 1.70 19.62
N ALA A 10 6.38 1.31 18.96
CA ALA A 10 6.28 1.34 17.50
C ALA A 10 6.19 2.78 16.95
N TYR A 11 5.81 3.75 17.79
CA TYR A 11 5.53 5.12 17.42
C TYR A 11 6.55 6.12 18.00
N GLU A 12 7.18 5.76 19.11
CA GLU A 12 8.04 6.65 19.89
C GLU A 12 9.51 6.17 19.84
N PRO A 13 10.49 7.08 20.01
CA PRO A 13 11.89 6.71 20.14
C PRO A 13 12.08 5.73 21.30
N VAL A 14 12.87 4.70 21.06
CA VAL A 14 13.20 3.73 22.11
C VAL A 14 14.24 4.37 23.05
N PRO A 15 14.04 4.31 24.38
CA PRO A 15 15.01 4.83 25.34
C PRO A 15 16.40 4.19 25.15
N GLU A 16 17.46 4.97 25.40
CA GLU A 16 18.84 4.49 25.25
C GLU A 16 19.08 3.20 26.07
N GLY A 17 19.60 2.16 25.40
CA GLY A 17 19.87 0.86 26.00
C GLY A 17 18.73 -0.16 25.90
N GLN A 18 17.55 0.22 25.37
CA GLN A 18 16.46 -0.71 25.06
C GLN A 18 16.36 -0.98 23.55
N SER A 19 15.89 -2.18 23.19
CA SER A 19 15.60 -2.57 21.81
C SER A 19 14.09 -2.69 21.62
N TYR A 20 13.57 -2.13 20.52
CA TYR A 20 12.17 -2.34 20.13
C TYR A 20 11.89 -3.83 19.89
N GLU A 21 10.88 -4.38 20.57
CA GLU A 21 10.40 -5.74 20.31
C GLU A 21 9.28 -5.71 19.26
N PRO A 22 9.47 -6.31 18.06
CA PRO A 22 8.44 -6.32 17.02
C PRO A 22 7.25 -7.20 17.38
N PHE A 23 6.10 -6.93 16.73
CA PHE A 23 4.85 -7.70 16.95
C PHE A 23 5.01 -9.22 16.71
N VAL A 24 5.79 -9.59 15.70
CA VAL A 24 6.29 -10.96 15.52
C VAL A 24 7.74 -10.99 15.99
N PRO A 25 8.06 -11.69 17.09
CA PRO A 25 9.42 -11.74 17.62
C PRO A 25 10.32 -12.60 16.74
N ALA A 26 11.62 -12.28 16.71
CA ALA A 26 12.62 -13.01 15.91
C ALA A 26 12.80 -14.50 16.30
N SER A 27 12.27 -14.92 17.45
CA SER A 27 12.23 -16.32 17.88
C SER A 27 11.17 -17.15 17.13
N GLN A 28 10.22 -16.50 16.47
CA GLN A 28 9.20 -17.16 15.65
C GLN A 28 9.54 -17.01 14.16
N SER A 29 9.29 -18.06 13.40
CA SER A 29 9.42 -18.07 11.94
C SER A 29 8.11 -18.52 11.30
N PRO A 30 7.07 -17.65 11.28
CA PRO A 30 5.86 -17.94 10.52
C PRO A 30 6.19 -17.97 9.02
N ALA A 31 5.35 -18.61 8.22
CA ALA A 31 5.47 -18.51 6.76
C ALA A 31 5.35 -17.04 6.33
N GLU A 32 6.29 -16.52 5.53
CA GLU A 32 6.25 -15.15 5.00
C GLU A 32 6.20 -15.14 3.46
N PHE A 33 7.08 -15.94 2.86
CA PHE A 33 7.25 -16.04 1.42
C PHE A 33 6.60 -17.31 0.90
N THR A 34 5.34 -17.20 0.46
CA THR A 34 4.59 -18.32 -0.10
C THR A 34 4.02 -17.99 -1.46
N PHE A 35 3.75 -19.04 -2.25
CA PHE A 35 3.21 -18.88 -3.61
C PHE A 35 1.92 -18.06 -3.65
N LYS A 36 1.01 -18.28 -2.70
CA LYS A 36 -0.25 -17.54 -2.59
C LYS A 36 -0.04 -16.05 -2.27
N ALA A 37 0.95 -15.71 -1.42
CA ALA A 37 1.31 -14.33 -1.09
C ALA A 37 1.85 -13.58 -2.30
N ILE A 38 2.76 -14.22 -3.04
CA ILE A 38 3.35 -13.66 -4.24
C ILE A 38 2.29 -13.50 -5.34
N LEU A 39 1.46 -14.53 -5.58
CA LEU A 39 0.42 -14.47 -6.60
C LEU A 39 -0.62 -13.38 -6.31
N ALA A 40 -1.10 -13.28 -5.07
CA ALA A 40 -2.02 -12.22 -4.67
C ALA A 40 -1.38 -10.83 -4.83
N GLY A 41 -0.11 -10.68 -4.40
CA GLY A 41 0.65 -9.44 -4.56
C GLY A 41 0.83 -9.03 -6.03
N ILE A 42 1.14 -9.96 -6.92
CA ILE A 42 1.27 -9.71 -8.37
C ILE A 42 -0.08 -9.26 -8.94
N LEU A 43 -1.17 -9.95 -8.59
CA LEU A 43 -2.50 -9.62 -9.09
C LEU A 43 -2.91 -8.19 -8.68
N PHE A 44 -2.78 -7.85 -7.39
CA PHE A 44 -3.06 -6.50 -6.92
C PHE A 44 -2.09 -5.49 -7.54
N GLY A 45 -0.81 -5.86 -7.67
CA GLY A 45 0.21 -5.04 -8.30
C GLY A 45 -0.12 -4.67 -9.74
N ILE A 46 -0.61 -5.62 -10.56
CA ILE A 46 -1.04 -5.37 -11.94
C ILE A 46 -2.22 -4.40 -11.96
N ILE A 47 -3.25 -4.64 -11.13
CA ILE A 47 -4.47 -3.82 -11.11
C ILE A 47 -4.14 -2.39 -10.67
N PHE A 48 -3.49 -2.23 -9.52
CA PHE A 48 -3.17 -0.92 -8.96
C PHE A 48 -2.05 -0.22 -9.72
N GLY A 49 -1.10 -0.97 -10.29
CA GLY A 49 -0.05 -0.44 -11.14
C GLY A 49 -0.61 0.14 -12.43
N ALA A 50 -1.49 -0.59 -13.12
CA ALA A 50 -2.17 -0.10 -14.31
C ALA A 50 -3.07 1.12 -14.00
N ALA A 51 -3.82 1.07 -12.89
CA ALA A 51 -4.64 2.20 -12.45
C ALA A 51 -3.80 3.46 -12.18
N ASN A 52 -2.65 3.33 -11.50
CA ASN A 52 -1.76 4.45 -11.24
C ASN A 52 -1.05 4.95 -12.49
N ALA A 53 -0.65 4.06 -13.39
CA ALA A 53 -0.07 4.47 -14.67
C ALA A 53 -1.08 5.31 -15.47
N TYR A 54 -2.32 4.83 -15.56
CA TYR A 54 -3.40 5.52 -16.26
C TYR A 54 -3.73 6.89 -15.63
N LEU A 55 -3.96 6.93 -14.32
CA LEU A 55 -4.27 8.17 -13.62
C LEU A 55 -3.09 9.14 -13.65
N GLY A 56 -1.87 8.65 -13.44
CA GLY A 56 -0.66 9.47 -13.52
C GLY A 56 -0.50 10.14 -14.87
N LEU A 57 -0.76 9.42 -15.97
CA LEU A 57 -0.70 9.99 -17.32
C LEU A 57 -1.88 10.91 -17.66
N ARG A 58 -3.09 10.59 -17.18
CA ARG A 58 -4.31 11.32 -17.56
C ARG A 58 -4.55 12.57 -16.72
N VAL A 59 -4.33 12.49 -15.40
CA VAL A 59 -4.65 13.55 -14.44
C VAL A 59 -3.41 14.10 -13.72
N GLY A 60 -2.21 13.57 -14.00
CA GLY A 60 -0.96 14.03 -13.38
C GLY A 60 -0.83 13.70 -11.89
N LEU A 61 -1.77 12.93 -11.33
CA LEU A 61 -1.83 12.57 -9.92
C LEU A 61 -1.82 11.05 -9.78
N THR A 62 -1.06 10.56 -8.79
CA THR A 62 -1.05 9.15 -8.38
C THR A 62 -1.85 8.97 -7.09
N ILE A 63 -2.27 7.74 -6.83
CA ILE A 63 -3.03 7.39 -5.63
C ILE A 63 -2.18 6.46 -4.76
N SER A 64 -2.21 6.65 -3.44
CA SER A 64 -1.62 5.69 -2.50
C SER A 64 -2.31 4.33 -2.62
N THR A 65 -1.52 3.31 -2.98
CA THR A 65 -1.98 1.92 -3.15
C THR A 65 -1.80 1.09 -1.89
N SER A 66 -0.86 1.46 -1.03
CA SER A 66 -0.41 0.63 0.08
C SER A 66 -1.53 0.29 1.07
N ILE A 67 -2.35 1.27 1.43
CA ILE A 67 -3.45 1.09 2.38
C ILE A 67 -4.59 0.25 1.76
N PRO A 68 -5.13 0.58 0.57
CA PRO A 68 -6.11 -0.27 -0.10
C PRO A 68 -5.66 -1.72 -0.28
N VAL A 69 -4.41 -1.92 -0.73
CA VAL A 69 -3.86 -3.25 -0.93
C VAL A 69 -3.75 -3.99 0.42
N ALA A 70 -3.27 -3.35 1.49
CA ALA A 70 -3.20 -3.97 2.82
C ALA A 70 -4.57 -4.53 3.26
N VAL A 71 -5.62 -3.71 3.10
CA VAL A 71 -6.99 -4.08 3.49
C VAL A 71 -7.54 -5.22 2.64
N ILE A 72 -7.38 -5.14 1.31
CA ILE A 72 -7.88 -6.16 0.37
C ILE A 72 -7.13 -7.48 0.58
N THR A 73 -5.81 -7.44 0.71
CA THR A 73 -4.99 -8.61 1.00
C THR A 73 -5.44 -9.28 2.30
N VAL A 74 -5.60 -8.51 3.37
CA VAL A 74 -6.14 -9.04 4.64
C VAL A 74 -7.52 -9.69 4.44
N ALA A 75 -8.42 -9.05 3.70
CA ALA A 75 -9.76 -9.59 3.46
C ALA A 75 -9.72 -10.92 2.68
N VAL A 76 -8.88 -10.99 1.65
CA VAL A 76 -8.67 -12.21 0.84
C VAL A 76 -8.06 -13.32 1.68
N PHE A 77 -7.01 -13.04 2.46
CA PHE A 77 -6.35 -14.05 3.28
C PHE A 77 -7.26 -14.55 4.41
N LYS A 78 -8.10 -13.68 5.00
CA LYS A 78 -9.15 -14.12 5.93
C LYS A 78 -10.21 -14.99 5.28
N MET A 79 -10.59 -14.71 4.04
CA MET A 79 -11.53 -15.55 3.29
C MET A 79 -10.92 -16.93 3.02
N LEU A 80 -9.64 -16.99 2.65
CA LEU A 80 -8.89 -18.23 2.45
C LEU A 80 -8.78 -19.05 3.75
N GLN A 81 -8.55 -18.40 4.91
CA GLN A 81 -8.56 -19.06 6.22
C GLN A 81 -9.90 -19.74 6.53
N LYS A 82 -11.04 -19.18 6.10
CA LYS A 82 -12.36 -19.81 6.27
C LYS A 82 -12.51 -21.10 5.45
N ILE A 83 -11.72 -21.27 4.39
CA ILE A 83 -11.70 -22.44 3.52
C ILE A 83 -10.50 -23.34 3.87
N ALA A 84 -10.06 -23.32 5.14
CA ALA A 84 -8.98 -24.11 5.72
C ALA A 84 -7.56 -23.87 5.15
N VAL A 85 -7.31 -22.74 4.50
CA VAL A 85 -5.96 -22.34 4.07
C VAL A 85 -5.31 -21.52 5.19
N SER A 86 -4.32 -22.09 5.88
CA SER A 86 -3.53 -21.35 6.88
C SER A 86 -2.97 -20.08 6.24
N SER A 87 -3.03 -18.95 6.94
CA SER A 87 -2.52 -17.68 6.44
C SER A 87 -1.87 -16.93 7.59
N SER A 88 -0.69 -16.37 7.37
CA SER A 88 0.01 -15.55 8.38
C SER A 88 -0.10 -14.06 8.07
N LEU A 89 0.07 -13.23 9.11
CA LEU A 89 0.22 -11.78 8.97
C LEU A 89 1.39 -11.41 8.03
N LEU A 90 2.47 -12.18 8.04
CA LEU A 90 3.66 -11.91 7.23
C LEU A 90 3.43 -12.23 5.75
N GLU A 91 2.60 -13.22 5.43
CA GLU A 91 2.16 -13.47 4.05
C GLU A 91 1.32 -12.32 3.50
N ALA A 92 0.42 -11.77 4.34
CA ALA A 92 -0.36 -10.59 3.97
C ALA A 92 0.53 -9.35 3.81
N ASN A 93 1.53 -9.17 4.69
CA ASN A 93 2.53 -8.10 4.55
C ASN A 93 3.35 -8.23 3.26
N MET A 94 3.78 -9.45 2.91
CA MET A 94 4.53 -9.73 1.68
C MET A 94 3.69 -9.40 0.44
N SER A 95 2.45 -9.87 0.39
CA SER A 95 1.52 -9.59 -0.71
C SER A 95 1.25 -8.08 -0.83
N GLN A 96 1.08 -7.38 0.29
CA GLN A 96 0.91 -5.93 0.32
C GLN A 96 2.14 -5.20 -0.22
N THR A 97 3.34 -5.62 0.18
CA THR A 97 4.60 -5.00 -0.25
C THR A 97 4.81 -5.18 -1.76
N VAL A 98 4.54 -6.37 -2.29
CA VAL A 98 4.61 -6.64 -3.74
C VAL A 98 3.57 -5.78 -4.49
N GLY A 99 2.34 -5.71 -3.97
CA GLY A 99 1.28 -4.91 -4.58
C GLY A 99 1.58 -3.41 -4.57
N SER A 100 2.12 -2.85 -3.49
CA SER A 100 2.47 -1.43 -3.39
C SER A 100 3.74 -1.07 -4.17
N ALA A 101 4.70 -2.00 -4.30
CA ALA A 101 5.90 -1.79 -5.11
C ALA A 101 5.58 -1.49 -6.58
N SER A 102 4.45 -2.00 -7.11
CA SER A 102 4.05 -1.72 -8.50
C SER A 102 3.77 -0.24 -8.73
N SER A 103 3.20 0.48 -7.76
CA SER A 103 2.98 1.94 -7.89
C SER A 103 4.28 2.73 -7.93
N SER A 104 5.32 2.29 -7.23
CA SER A 104 6.64 2.94 -7.30
C SER A 104 7.26 2.78 -8.68
N VAL A 105 7.18 1.59 -9.27
CA VAL A 105 7.65 1.34 -10.65
C VAL A 105 6.82 2.13 -11.65
N ALA A 106 5.48 2.09 -11.53
CA ALA A 106 4.58 2.86 -12.39
C ALA A 106 4.91 4.36 -12.34
N SER A 107 5.15 4.91 -11.14
CA SER A 107 5.52 6.32 -10.96
C SER A 107 6.79 6.70 -11.70
N GLY A 108 7.81 5.84 -11.74
CA GLY A 108 9.00 6.08 -12.56
C GLY A 108 8.67 6.08 -14.06
N VAL A 109 7.92 5.08 -14.51
CA VAL A 109 7.56 4.87 -15.92
C VAL A 109 6.71 6.02 -16.47
N ILE A 110 5.72 6.53 -15.72
CA ILE A 110 4.84 7.62 -16.17
C ILE A 110 5.57 8.94 -16.42
N PHE A 111 6.74 9.15 -15.83
CA PHE A 111 7.55 10.34 -16.10
C PHE A 111 8.56 10.10 -17.22
N THR A 112 9.14 8.90 -17.30
CA THR A 112 10.19 8.60 -18.29
C THR A 112 9.62 8.36 -19.69
N LEU A 113 8.52 7.61 -19.83
CA LEU A 113 8.00 7.27 -21.16
C LEU A 113 7.48 8.50 -21.92
N PRO A 114 6.66 9.39 -21.33
CA PRO A 114 6.23 10.59 -22.05
C PRO A 114 7.40 11.48 -22.48
N ALA A 115 8.47 11.57 -21.68
CA ALA A 115 9.67 12.32 -22.04
C ALA A 115 10.36 11.74 -23.29
N LEU A 116 10.44 10.41 -23.42
CA LEU A 116 10.98 9.75 -24.62
C LEU A 116 10.12 10.06 -25.86
N PHE A 117 8.79 9.95 -25.74
CA PHE A 117 7.88 10.28 -26.83
C PHE A 117 7.97 11.75 -27.27
N LEU A 118 8.13 12.69 -26.31
CA LEU A 118 8.36 14.11 -26.63
C LEU A 118 9.67 14.36 -27.38
N TRP A 119 10.67 13.49 -27.22
CA TRP A 119 11.92 13.53 -27.99
C TRP A 119 11.84 12.83 -29.34
N ASN A 120 10.64 12.44 -29.80
CA ASN A 120 10.44 11.65 -31.02
C ASN A 120 11.20 10.31 -30.99
N LEU A 121 11.40 9.75 -29.79
CA LEU A 121 11.85 8.38 -29.61
C LEU A 121 10.63 7.52 -29.32
N ASP A 122 10.36 6.56 -30.19
CA ASP A 122 9.27 5.60 -30.03
C ASP A 122 9.84 4.27 -29.50
N PRO A 123 9.98 4.09 -28.17
CA PRO A 123 10.53 2.87 -27.63
C PRO A 123 9.60 1.69 -27.92
N THR A 124 10.17 0.55 -28.29
CA THR A 124 9.38 -0.68 -28.44
C THR A 124 8.87 -1.17 -27.08
N LEU A 125 7.82 -2.00 -27.06
CA LEU A 125 7.27 -2.57 -25.82
C LEU A 125 8.36 -3.26 -24.97
N LEU A 126 9.31 -3.93 -25.63
CA LEU A 126 10.43 -4.58 -24.97
C LEU A 126 11.38 -3.57 -24.32
N GLN A 127 11.68 -2.45 -24.98
CA GLN A 127 12.48 -1.37 -24.40
C GLN A 127 11.77 -0.71 -23.22
N MET A 128 10.47 -0.44 -23.32
CA MET A 128 9.69 0.10 -22.20
C MET A 128 9.70 -0.86 -20.99
N THR A 129 9.55 -2.16 -21.26
CA THR A 129 9.56 -3.21 -20.22
C THR A 129 10.94 -3.31 -19.57
N LEU A 130 12.02 -3.35 -20.36
CA LEU A 130 13.38 -3.39 -19.84
C LEU A 130 13.72 -2.13 -19.03
N LEU A 131 13.29 -0.95 -19.49
CA LEU A 131 13.45 0.29 -18.76
C LEU A 131 12.77 0.23 -17.38
N ALA A 132 11.50 -0.20 -17.35
CA ALA A 132 10.75 -0.36 -16.11
C ALA A 132 11.39 -1.41 -15.18
N MET A 133 11.85 -2.54 -15.73
CA MET A 133 12.54 -3.58 -14.98
C MET A 133 13.85 -3.08 -14.39
N CYS A 134 14.71 -2.43 -15.18
CA CYS A 134 15.97 -1.86 -14.71
C CYS A 134 15.72 -0.80 -13.63
N GLY A 135 14.74 0.10 -13.83
CA GLY A 135 14.36 1.09 -12.82
C GLY A 135 13.87 0.44 -11.52
N GLY A 136 13.03 -0.60 -11.62
CA GLY A 136 12.57 -1.36 -10.46
C GLY A 136 13.71 -2.06 -9.71
N LEU A 137 14.61 -2.74 -10.43
CA LEU A 137 15.77 -3.42 -9.87
C LEU A 137 16.73 -2.43 -9.18
N LEU A 138 17.00 -1.28 -9.81
CA LEU A 138 17.78 -0.21 -9.21
C LEU A 138 17.12 0.32 -7.94
N GLY A 139 15.80 0.53 -7.94
CA GLY A 139 15.06 0.95 -6.76
C GLY A 139 15.20 -0.04 -5.59
N VAL A 140 15.09 -1.34 -5.86
CA VAL A 140 15.32 -2.40 -4.85
C VAL A 140 16.76 -2.36 -4.34
N LEU A 141 17.75 -2.20 -5.23
CA LEU A 141 19.16 -2.10 -4.86
C LEU A 141 19.42 -0.93 -3.92
N PHE A 142 18.91 0.26 -4.23
CA PHE A 142 19.07 1.46 -3.39
C PHE A 142 18.33 1.36 -2.05
N MET A 143 17.25 0.59 -1.96
CA MET A 143 16.55 0.37 -0.69
C MET A 143 17.37 -0.43 0.33
N VAL A 144 18.29 -1.29 -0.11
CA VAL A 144 19.13 -2.10 0.80
C VAL A 144 19.95 -1.23 1.77
N PRO A 145 20.77 -0.26 1.32
CA PRO A 145 21.50 0.62 2.23
C PRO A 145 20.58 1.63 2.91
N LEU A 146 19.62 2.21 2.19
CA LEU A 146 18.73 3.25 2.74
C LEU A 146 17.89 2.77 3.91
N ARG A 147 17.49 1.49 3.93
CA ARG A 147 16.72 0.90 5.05
C ARG A 147 17.42 1.11 6.39
N ARG A 148 18.74 0.95 6.46
CA ARG A 148 19.48 1.11 7.73
C ARG A 148 19.51 2.56 8.18
N PHE A 149 19.66 3.50 7.24
CA PHE A 149 19.74 4.92 7.57
C PHE A 149 18.37 5.51 7.89
N LEU A 150 17.35 5.22 7.08
CA LEU A 150 16.05 5.86 7.19
C LEU A 150 15.11 5.14 8.16
N ILE A 151 15.19 3.82 8.30
CA ILE A 151 14.25 3.06 9.14
C ILE A 151 14.89 2.68 10.47
N VAL A 152 16.07 2.05 10.44
CA VAL A 152 16.68 1.49 11.67
C VAL A 152 17.26 2.58 12.58
N LYS A 153 18.00 3.55 12.03
CA LYS A 153 18.63 4.62 12.83
C LYS A 153 17.64 5.71 13.26
N GLU A 154 16.64 6.00 12.43
CA GLU A 154 15.64 7.04 12.70
C GLU A 154 14.35 6.48 13.32
N HIS A 155 14.40 5.28 13.91
CA HIS A 155 13.23 4.64 14.52
C HIS A 155 12.63 5.53 15.63
N GLY A 156 11.35 5.86 15.49
CA GLY A 156 10.64 6.75 16.42
C GLY A 156 10.94 8.25 16.24
N TYR A 157 11.94 8.63 15.46
CA TYR A 157 12.24 10.02 15.10
C TYR A 157 11.58 10.42 13.78
N LEU A 158 11.67 9.56 12.77
CA LEU A 158 11.06 9.79 11.46
C LEU A 158 9.69 9.06 11.38
N PRO A 159 8.56 9.80 11.35
CA PRO A 159 7.25 9.17 11.28
C PRO A 159 6.96 8.62 9.88
N TYR A 160 6.48 7.37 9.83
CA TYR A 160 6.04 6.68 8.60
C TYR A 160 4.52 6.45 8.61
N PRO A 161 3.69 7.51 8.50
CA PRO A 161 2.24 7.41 8.74
C PRO A 161 1.54 6.37 7.86
N GLU A 162 1.91 6.26 6.58
CA GLU A 162 1.34 5.28 5.66
C GLU A 162 1.75 3.84 6.02
N GLY A 163 3.03 3.62 6.31
CA GLY A 163 3.55 2.31 6.72
C GLY A 163 2.95 1.85 8.04
N THR A 164 2.84 2.76 9.01
CA THR A 164 2.21 2.52 10.31
C THR A 164 0.72 2.22 10.16
N ALA A 165 -0.01 2.92 9.29
CA ALA A 165 -1.41 2.62 9.00
C ALA A 165 -1.59 1.23 8.38
N CYS A 166 -0.71 0.84 7.44
CA CYS A 166 -0.73 -0.51 6.87
C CYS A 166 -0.44 -1.58 7.93
N ALA A 167 0.53 -1.34 8.82
CA ALA A 167 0.85 -2.23 9.92
C ALA A 167 -0.33 -2.38 10.89
N GLU A 168 -1.03 -1.30 11.24
CA GLU A 168 -2.24 -1.35 12.06
C GLU A 168 -3.36 -2.18 11.41
N VAL A 169 -3.57 -2.07 10.10
CA VAL A 169 -4.54 -2.90 9.37
C VAL A 169 -4.17 -4.39 9.46
N LEU A 170 -2.90 -4.72 9.22
CA LEU A 170 -2.40 -6.10 9.28
C LEU A 170 -2.51 -6.67 10.69
N VAL A 171 -2.04 -5.94 11.71
CA VAL A 171 -2.05 -6.37 13.11
C VAL A 171 -3.47 -6.46 13.66
N ALA A 172 -4.34 -5.49 13.38
CA ALA A 172 -5.75 -5.54 13.77
C ALA A 172 -6.44 -6.77 13.17
N SER A 173 -6.00 -7.21 11.99
CA SER A 173 -6.54 -8.42 11.36
C SER A 173 -6.19 -9.71 12.12
N GLU A 174 -4.96 -9.81 12.63
CA GLU A 174 -4.43 -10.98 13.34
C GLU A 174 -4.97 -11.07 14.78
N VAL A 175 -4.96 -9.94 15.49
CA VAL A 175 -5.48 -9.85 16.88
C VAL A 175 -6.98 -10.16 16.94
N GLY A 176 -7.73 -9.82 15.89
CA GLY A 176 -9.17 -10.02 15.83
C GLY A 176 -9.96 -9.13 16.80
N GLY A 177 -11.25 -9.42 16.98
CA GLY A 177 -12.10 -8.70 17.93
C GLY A 177 -12.55 -7.29 17.50
N GLY A 178 -12.69 -6.38 18.47
CA GLY A 178 -13.31 -5.06 18.29
C GLY A 178 -12.57 -4.13 17.32
N LYS A 179 -11.23 -4.12 17.34
CA LYS A 179 -10.40 -3.31 16.44
C LYS A 179 -10.56 -3.75 14.97
N ALA A 180 -10.51 -5.06 14.71
CA ALA A 180 -10.78 -5.62 13.39
C ALA A 180 -12.17 -5.22 12.87
N ARG A 181 -13.21 -5.35 13.72
CA ARG A 181 -14.59 -5.01 13.36
C ARG A 181 -14.74 -3.56 12.94
N ASN A 182 -14.02 -2.64 13.58
CA ASN A 182 -14.08 -1.22 13.23
C ASN A 182 -13.40 -0.94 11.88
N VAL A 183 -12.24 -1.55 11.59
CA VAL A 183 -11.56 -1.40 10.28
C VAL A 183 -12.44 -1.93 9.14
N PHE A 184 -13.02 -3.13 9.30
CA PHE A 184 -13.91 -3.71 8.29
C PHE A 184 -15.23 -2.94 8.15
N ARG A 185 -15.79 -2.39 9.24
CA ARG A 185 -16.98 -1.52 9.17
C ARG A 185 -16.67 -0.21 8.45
N GLY A 186 -15.55 0.44 8.77
CA GLY A 186 -15.12 1.65 8.08
C GLY A 186 -14.96 1.44 6.58
N LEU A 187 -14.31 0.33 6.20
CA LEU A 187 -14.20 -0.07 4.80
C LEU A 187 -15.57 -0.32 4.16
N GLY A 188 -16.44 -1.08 4.82
CA GLY A 188 -17.78 -1.40 4.31
C GLY A 188 -18.64 -0.16 4.10
N VAL A 189 -18.62 0.77 5.05
CA VAL A 189 -19.33 2.06 4.94
C VAL A 189 -18.75 2.90 3.81
N GLY A 190 -17.42 3.00 3.71
CA GLY A 190 -16.76 3.73 2.62
C GLY A 190 -17.08 3.15 1.24
N ALA A 191 -17.06 1.82 1.11
CA ALA A 191 -17.42 1.13 -0.12
C ALA A 191 -18.91 1.34 -0.47
N ALA A 192 -19.81 1.22 0.50
CA ALA A 192 -21.24 1.47 0.30
C ALA A 192 -21.51 2.91 -0.11
N MET A 193 -20.87 3.89 0.54
CA MET A 193 -20.97 5.30 0.16
C MET A 193 -20.47 5.53 -1.26
N LYS A 194 -19.30 5.00 -1.63
CA LYS A 194 -18.76 5.15 -2.98
C LYS A 194 -19.62 4.46 -4.05
N PHE A 195 -20.25 3.34 -3.70
CA PHE A 195 -21.21 2.67 -4.56
C PHE A 195 -22.49 3.49 -4.75
N LEU A 196 -23.05 4.06 -3.68
CA LEU A 196 -24.26 4.87 -3.74
C LEU A 196 -24.07 6.18 -4.51
N VAL A 197 -22.92 6.83 -4.29
CA VAL A 197 -22.58 8.10 -4.94
C VAL A 197 -22.19 7.85 -6.41
N GLY A 198 -21.20 7.01 -6.67
CA GLY A 198 -20.62 6.90 -8.02
C GLY A 198 -21.29 5.89 -8.95
N TRP A 199 -21.85 4.79 -8.44
CA TRP A 199 -22.48 3.76 -9.29
C TRP A 199 -23.99 3.95 -9.41
N MET A 200 -24.66 4.30 -8.32
CA MET A 200 -26.11 4.54 -8.31
C MET A 200 -26.49 5.99 -8.63
N HIS A 201 -25.54 6.94 -8.68
CA HIS A 201 -25.80 8.38 -8.82
C HIS A 201 -26.94 8.88 -7.91
N ALA A 202 -27.10 8.28 -6.72
CA ALA A 202 -28.21 8.59 -5.82
C ALA A 202 -28.00 9.92 -5.06
N ILE A 203 -26.75 10.42 -5.07
CA ILE A 203 -26.31 11.66 -4.46
C ILE A 203 -25.44 12.37 -5.51
N PRO A 204 -25.65 13.68 -5.78
CA PRO A 204 -24.86 14.40 -6.78
C PRO A 204 -23.37 14.44 -6.39
N ASP A 205 -22.50 14.04 -7.33
CA ASP A 205 -21.04 14.05 -7.18
C ASP A 205 -20.45 15.47 -7.03
N ASP A 206 -21.16 16.50 -7.49
CA ASP A 206 -20.71 17.89 -7.47
C ASP A 206 -21.74 18.81 -6.79
N ILE A 207 -21.40 19.30 -5.59
CA ILE A 207 -22.15 20.39 -4.95
C ILE A 207 -21.53 21.72 -5.41
N HIS A 208 -22.07 22.28 -6.51
CA HIS A 208 -21.71 23.62 -6.94
C HIS A 208 -22.37 24.68 -6.06
N VAL A 209 -21.68 25.10 -5.00
CA VAL A 209 -22.05 26.31 -4.25
C VAL A 209 -21.51 27.52 -5.02
N ARG A 210 -22.40 28.26 -5.67
CA ARG A 210 -22.06 29.53 -6.31
C ARG A 210 -21.84 30.59 -5.23
N VAL A 211 -20.59 30.84 -4.85
CA VAL A 211 -20.25 31.89 -3.86
C VAL A 211 -20.60 33.26 -4.46
N PRO A 212 -21.57 34.01 -3.90
CA PRO A 212 -22.15 35.17 -4.57
C PRO A 212 -21.23 36.39 -4.72
N PHE A 213 -20.03 36.38 -4.13
CA PHE A 213 -19.17 37.56 -4.00
C PHE A 213 -17.84 37.54 -4.76
N LEU A 214 -17.52 36.48 -5.51
CA LEU A 214 -16.28 36.42 -6.32
C LEU A 214 -16.57 36.79 -7.77
N ARG A 215 -16.29 38.04 -8.11
CA ARG A 215 -16.25 38.57 -9.49
C ARG A 215 -15.10 37.84 -10.20
N LYS A 216 -15.42 36.87 -11.08
CA LYS A 216 -14.44 36.25 -11.97
C LYS A 216 -13.84 37.35 -12.85
N GLY A 217 -12.57 37.70 -12.59
CA GLY A 217 -11.70 38.40 -13.53
C GLY A 217 -11.05 37.42 -14.48
#